data_AF-A0A257PAY2-F1
#
_entry.id   AF-A0A257PAY2-F1
#
_cell.length_a   1.000
_cell.length_b   1.000
_cell.length_c   1.000
_cell.angle_alpha   90.00
_cell.angle_beta   90.00
_cell.angle_gamma   90.00
#
_symmetry.space_group_name_H-M   'P 1'
#
loop_
_entity.id
_entity.type
_entity.pdbx_description
1 polymer ?
#
loop_
_entity_poly.entity_id
_entity_poly.type
_entity_poly.pdbx_seq_one_letter_code
_entity_poly.pdbx_strand_id
1 'polypeptide(L)'
;MTVSPGNLDSLVGTQYSAEDLTSVAVQSATSNGSSVVLTTTGADALGGAPGETYTVTTVNDTDNAITFNQNAGAGLVLQETFYVAGYSSSGLLLTDLAPPSSPFDLVSISGPSSANGILGVLSTSPLPAQTPITFTNSGTAPLGTTPGSFTVQDQTKGTTATMTGTAYTGPVAGLTSEFVTNTSDILNVTAQTPNSFIEIAPPPGGTPPSECGINVSAVNGNNVLDAYANSNFYTGGTGTDQFYEDTRTLTGNSWSTVVNFHSGDNITLWGVTATDFTPNWIGDTYGAAGATGLTGVFVPTTAGHPEASVTLAGFKMADLTDGKLTLTYGQTAATNGAPGSTYLTIHAN
;
A
#
# COMPACT_ATOMS: atom_id res chain seq x y z
N MET A 1 -6.11 -27.06 -1.17
CA MET A 1 -4.90 -26.24 -1.41
C MET A 1 -5.31 -24.78 -1.27
N THR A 2 -4.73 -24.05 -0.34
CA THR A 2 -5.08 -22.64 -0.08
C THR A 2 -3.98 -21.79 -0.70
N VAL A 3 -4.18 -21.34 -1.94
CA VAL A 3 -3.25 -20.43 -2.61
C VAL A 3 -3.69 -19.01 -2.25
N SER A 4 -2.79 -18.22 -1.68
CA SER A 4 -3.00 -16.81 -1.35
C SER A 4 -1.88 -15.98 -1.99
N PRO A 5 -2.10 -14.68 -2.25
CA PRO A 5 -1.02 -13.82 -2.72
C PRO A 5 0.15 -13.86 -1.73
N GLY A 6 1.37 -14.02 -2.26
CA GLY A 6 2.60 -14.13 -1.47
C GLY A 6 2.83 -15.49 -0.80
N ASN A 7 2.15 -16.55 -1.24
CA ASN A 7 2.39 -17.93 -0.77
C ASN A 7 2.17 -18.96 -1.90
N LEU A 8 2.90 -18.80 -3.00
CA LEU A 8 2.90 -19.74 -4.12
C LEU A 8 3.73 -21.00 -3.83
N ASP A 9 4.54 -21.01 -2.77
CA ASP A 9 5.43 -22.12 -2.38
C ASP A 9 4.73 -23.48 -2.31
N SER A 10 3.44 -23.48 -1.95
CA SER A 10 2.62 -24.70 -1.90
C SER A 10 2.38 -25.37 -3.27
N LEU A 11 2.70 -24.70 -4.37
CA LEU A 11 2.57 -25.21 -5.73
C LEU A 11 3.82 -25.97 -6.19
N VAL A 12 4.99 -25.81 -5.57
CA VAL A 12 6.21 -26.46 -6.05
C VAL A 12 6.06 -27.99 -6.01
N GLY A 13 6.32 -28.63 -7.15
CA GLY A 13 6.21 -30.07 -7.33
C GLY A 13 4.80 -30.57 -7.68
N THR A 14 3.78 -29.69 -7.78
CA THR A 14 2.47 -30.09 -8.28
C THR A 14 2.57 -30.44 -9.76
N GLN A 15 1.85 -31.50 -10.16
CA GLN A 15 1.75 -31.96 -11.54
C GLN A 15 0.34 -31.76 -12.08
N TYR A 16 0.28 -31.30 -13.31
CA TYR A 16 -0.94 -31.06 -14.06
C TYR A 16 -0.84 -31.77 -15.41
N SER A 17 -1.91 -32.40 -15.89
CA SER A 17 -1.91 -32.96 -17.24
C SER A 17 -2.13 -31.85 -18.28
N ALA A 18 -1.68 -32.06 -19.51
CA ALA A 18 -1.97 -31.13 -20.61
C ALA A 18 -3.47 -30.93 -20.85
N GLU A 19 -4.27 -31.98 -20.66
CA GLU A 19 -5.73 -31.96 -20.78
C GLU A 19 -6.37 -31.08 -19.71
N ASP A 20 -5.66 -30.90 -18.61
CA ASP A 20 -6.07 -30.03 -17.55
C ASP A 20 -5.84 -28.53 -17.87
N LEU A 21 -5.03 -28.22 -18.90
CA LEU A 21 -4.74 -26.85 -19.32
C LEU A 21 -5.67 -26.41 -20.44
N THR A 22 -6.73 -25.66 -20.14
CA THR A 22 -7.60 -25.09 -21.19
C THR A 22 -7.14 -23.68 -21.57
N SER A 23 -6.93 -23.42 -22.87
CA SER A 23 -6.80 -22.03 -23.31
C SER A 23 -8.15 -21.33 -23.13
N VAL A 24 -8.10 -20.06 -22.73
CA VAL A 24 -9.31 -19.29 -22.46
C VAL A 24 -9.26 -18.04 -23.32
N ALA A 25 -10.06 -18.01 -24.39
CA ALA A 25 -10.21 -16.80 -25.19
C ALA A 25 -11.13 -15.82 -24.45
N VAL A 26 -10.60 -14.64 -24.08
CA VAL A 26 -11.40 -13.57 -23.47
C VAL A 26 -12.18 -12.84 -24.56
N GLN A 27 -13.50 -12.96 -24.50
CA GLN A 27 -14.40 -12.26 -25.40
C GLN A 27 -14.63 -10.81 -24.96
N SER A 28 -14.72 -10.58 -23.65
CA SER A 28 -14.85 -9.25 -23.06
C SER A 28 -14.39 -9.27 -21.60
N ALA A 29 -13.77 -8.18 -21.15
CA ALA A 29 -13.46 -7.93 -19.75
C ALA A 29 -14.23 -6.71 -19.27
N THR A 30 -14.81 -6.79 -18.07
CA THR A 30 -15.39 -5.62 -17.39
C THR A 30 -14.79 -5.53 -15.99
N SER A 31 -14.19 -4.38 -15.67
CA SER A 31 -13.69 -4.07 -14.33
C SER A 31 -14.76 -3.31 -13.56
N ASN A 32 -14.97 -3.69 -12.30
CA ASN A 32 -15.81 -2.95 -11.35
C ASN A 32 -14.99 -2.38 -10.17
N GLY A 33 -13.69 -2.16 -10.38
CA GLY A 33 -12.77 -1.60 -9.41
C GLY A 33 -12.02 -2.65 -8.57
N SER A 34 -12.72 -3.66 -8.04
CA SER A 34 -12.13 -4.72 -7.19
C SER A 34 -12.14 -6.12 -7.81
N SER A 35 -12.88 -6.32 -8.89
CA SER A 35 -12.93 -7.59 -9.63
C SER A 35 -12.95 -7.35 -11.14
N VAL A 36 -12.42 -8.34 -11.86
CA VAL A 36 -12.54 -8.41 -13.31
C VAL A 36 -13.45 -9.58 -13.64
N VAL A 37 -14.53 -9.28 -14.36
CA VAL A 37 -15.40 -10.31 -14.93
C VAL A 37 -14.91 -10.59 -16.36
N LEU A 38 -14.53 -11.83 -16.62
CA LEU A 38 -14.16 -12.30 -17.95
C LEU A 38 -15.33 -13.10 -18.53
N THR A 39 -15.78 -12.72 -19.72
CA THR A 39 -16.62 -13.58 -20.56
C THR A 39 -15.69 -14.36 -21.47
N THR A 40 -15.77 -15.69 -21.41
CA THR A 40 -14.86 -16.55 -22.14
C THR A 40 -15.61 -17.35 -23.21
N THR A 41 -14.93 -17.64 -24.31
CA THR A 41 -15.32 -18.66 -25.27
C THR A 41 -14.36 -19.83 -25.13
N GLY A 42 -14.88 -21.05 -25.05
CA GLY A 42 -14.05 -22.24 -24.96
C GLY A 42 -13.03 -22.27 -26.10
N ALA A 43 -11.79 -22.54 -25.76
CA ALA A 43 -10.72 -22.73 -26.73
C ALA A 43 -10.03 -24.08 -26.48
N ASP A 44 -9.20 -24.50 -27.42
CA ASP A 44 -8.56 -25.82 -27.43
C ASP A 44 -7.61 -25.98 -26.22
N ALA A 45 -7.34 -27.22 -25.79
CA ALA A 45 -6.36 -27.47 -24.74
C ALA A 45 -4.98 -26.91 -25.15
N LEU A 46 -4.23 -26.34 -24.19
CA LEU A 46 -2.92 -25.73 -24.45
C LEU A 46 -1.80 -26.76 -24.67
N GLY A 47 -2.06 -28.01 -24.31
CA GLY A 47 -1.09 -29.08 -24.46
C GLY A 47 -1.16 -29.77 -25.81
N GLY A 48 0.00 -30.28 -26.23
CA GLY A 48 0.15 -31.14 -27.40
C GLY A 48 -0.47 -32.51 -27.19
N ALA A 49 0.13 -33.53 -27.82
CA ALA A 49 -0.43 -34.88 -27.88
C ALA A 49 -0.81 -35.45 -26.49
N PRO A 50 -1.81 -36.34 -26.38
CA PRO A 50 -2.19 -36.97 -25.12
C PRO A 50 -0.99 -37.53 -24.34
N GLY A 51 -0.90 -37.19 -23.05
CA GLY A 51 0.15 -37.67 -22.14
C GLY A 51 1.24 -36.67 -21.74
N GLU A 52 1.18 -35.42 -22.19
CA GLU A 52 2.06 -34.37 -21.67
C GLU A 52 1.69 -33.96 -20.23
N THR A 53 2.69 -33.62 -19.41
CA THR A 53 2.51 -33.17 -18.03
C THR A 53 3.31 -31.91 -17.75
N TYR A 54 2.75 -31.00 -16.97
CA TYR A 54 3.39 -29.78 -16.51
C TYR A 54 3.66 -29.90 -15.00
N THR A 55 4.92 -29.78 -14.61
CA THR A 55 5.33 -29.80 -13.19
C THR A 55 5.77 -28.41 -12.77
N VAL A 56 5.20 -27.85 -11.71
CA VAL A 56 5.70 -26.58 -11.15
C VAL A 56 7.08 -26.82 -10.54
N THR A 57 8.08 -26.11 -11.04
CA THR A 57 9.48 -26.29 -10.63
C THR A 57 9.98 -25.18 -9.76
N THR A 58 9.61 -23.94 -10.07
CA THR A 58 9.93 -22.77 -9.26
C THR A 58 8.72 -21.85 -9.19
N VAL A 59 8.60 -21.17 -8.06
CA VAL A 59 7.68 -20.06 -7.87
C VAL A 59 8.49 -18.86 -7.40
N ASN A 60 8.05 -17.67 -7.76
CA ASN A 60 8.61 -16.41 -7.30
C ASN A 60 7.46 -15.53 -6.83
N ASP A 61 7.29 -15.44 -5.51
CA ASP A 61 6.23 -14.66 -4.88
C ASP A 61 6.37 -13.16 -5.14
N THR A 62 7.59 -12.65 -5.27
CA THR A 62 7.85 -11.22 -5.54
C THR A 62 7.31 -10.81 -6.90
N ASP A 63 7.53 -11.66 -7.91
CA ASP A 63 7.12 -11.38 -9.29
C ASP A 63 5.76 -12.01 -9.65
N ASN A 64 5.11 -12.69 -8.70
CA ASN A 64 3.94 -13.53 -8.95
C ASN A 64 4.16 -14.51 -10.12
N ALA A 65 5.33 -15.15 -10.20
CA ALA A 65 5.69 -16.01 -11.33
C ALA A 65 5.70 -17.49 -10.93
N ILE A 66 5.28 -18.36 -11.85
CA ILE A 66 5.27 -19.81 -11.73
C ILE A 66 5.95 -20.39 -12.96
N THR A 67 6.96 -21.23 -12.75
CA THR A 67 7.71 -21.88 -13.83
C THR A 67 7.38 -23.37 -13.87
N PHE A 68 6.94 -23.84 -15.04
CA PHE A 68 6.62 -25.23 -15.31
C PHE A 68 7.74 -25.89 -16.09
N ASN A 69 8.00 -27.16 -15.78
CA ASN A 69 8.63 -28.09 -16.71
C ASN A 69 7.52 -28.86 -17.43
N GLN A 70 7.38 -28.63 -18.73
CA GLN A 70 6.55 -29.45 -19.61
C GLN A 70 7.34 -30.70 -20.01
N ASN A 71 6.78 -31.87 -19.77
CA ASN A 71 7.33 -33.14 -20.24
C ASN A 71 6.47 -33.67 -21.39
N ALA A 72 7.02 -33.61 -22.61
CA ALA A 72 6.27 -33.94 -23.83
C ALA A 72 6.21 -35.46 -24.17
N GLY A 73 6.37 -36.34 -23.17
CA GLY A 73 6.37 -37.81 -23.34
C GLY A 73 7.60 -38.40 -24.07
N ALA A 74 8.25 -37.62 -24.95
CA ALA A 74 9.48 -37.98 -25.66
C ALA A 74 10.77 -37.62 -24.88
N GLY A 75 10.66 -37.17 -23.63
CA GLY A 75 11.79 -36.72 -22.81
C GLY A 75 12.28 -35.30 -23.13
N LEU A 76 11.58 -34.55 -23.98
CA LEU A 76 11.80 -33.11 -24.15
C LEU A 76 11.22 -32.40 -22.91
N VAL A 77 12.07 -31.67 -22.21
CA VAL A 77 11.66 -30.79 -21.10
C VAL A 77 11.76 -29.35 -21.58
N LEU A 78 10.62 -28.69 -21.77
CA LEU A 78 10.56 -27.25 -21.99
C LEU A 78 10.26 -26.59 -20.65
N GLN A 79 10.96 -25.48 -20.37
CA GLN A 79 10.71 -24.68 -19.18
C GLN A 79 9.98 -23.41 -19.58
N GLU A 80 8.77 -23.21 -19.03
CA GLU A 80 7.92 -22.07 -19.34
C GLU A 80 7.56 -21.34 -18.05
N THR A 81 7.68 -20.01 -18.06
CA THR A 81 7.31 -19.17 -16.92
C THR A 81 6.05 -18.39 -17.24
N PHE A 82 5.06 -18.47 -16.36
CA PHE A 82 3.84 -17.70 -16.42
C PHE A 82 3.72 -16.81 -15.18
N TYR A 83 3.00 -15.71 -15.32
CA TYR A 83 2.70 -14.76 -14.26
C TYR A 83 1.25 -14.91 -13.82
N VAL A 84 1.01 -14.84 -12.51
CA VAL A 84 -0.33 -14.91 -11.92
C VAL A 84 -1.02 -13.56 -12.07
N ALA A 85 -2.00 -13.50 -12.98
CA ALA A 85 -2.80 -12.33 -13.27
C ALA A 85 -4.03 -12.19 -12.35
N GLY A 86 -4.39 -13.24 -11.61
CA GLY A 86 -5.56 -13.22 -10.73
C GLY A 86 -5.77 -14.50 -9.96
N TYR A 87 -6.56 -14.39 -8.90
CA TYR A 87 -6.92 -15.50 -8.02
C TYR A 87 -8.44 -15.57 -7.90
N SER A 88 -8.94 -16.77 -7.71
CA SER A 88 -10.33 -17.02 -7.36
C SER A 88 -10.37 -18.11 -6.29
N SER A 89 -11.53 -18.31 -5.65
CA SER A 89 -11.75 -19.49 -4.81
C SER A 89 -11.56 -20.80 -5.59
N SER A 90 -11.53 -20.73 -6.92
CA SER A 90 -11.54 -21.86 -7.83
C SER A 90 -10.24 -22.12 -8.60
N GLY A 91 -9.24 -21.24 -8.54
CA GLY A 91 -8.01 -21.40 -9.32
C GLY A 91 -7.24 -20.11 -9.55
N LEU A 92 -6.16 -20.24 -10.33
CA LEU A 92 -5.26 -19.16 -10.74
C LEU A 92 -5.52 -18.77 -12.19
N LEU A 93 -5.36 -17.49 -12.48
CA LEU A 93 -5.31 -16.98 -13.84
C LEU A 93 -3.85 -16.71 -14.21
N LEU A 94 -3.36 -17.32 -15.28
CA LEU A 94 -1.96 -17.21 -15.70
C LEU A 94 -1.83 -16.47 -17.05
N THR A 95 -0.73 -15.75 -17.22
CA THR A 95 -0.34 -15.09 -18.48
C THR A 95 1.14 -15.32 -18.77
N ASP A 96 1.53 -15.42 -20.04
CA ASP A 96 2.92 -15.58 -20.48
C ASP A 96 3.66 -14.24 -20.62
N LEU A 97 2.93 -13.12 -20.50
CA LEU A 97 3.48 -11.78 -20.57
C LEU A 97 4.03 -11.36 -19.20
N ALA A 98 5.30 -10.94 -19.18
CA ALA A 98 5.87 -10.23 -18.05
C ALA A 98 4.98 -9.01 -17.68
N PRO A 99 4.90 -8.63 -16.39
CA PRO A 99 3.97 -7.58 -15.91
C PRO A 99 4.10 -6.27 -16.71
N PRO A 100 3.00 -5.53 -16.93
CA PRO A 100 2.30 -5.54 -18.22
C PRO A 100 2.67 -4.36 -19.15
N SER A 101 2.77 -4.61 -20.47
CA SER A 101 2.81 -3.55 -21.50
C SER A 101 1.93 -3.77 -22.75
N SER A 102 1.12 -4.83 -22.87
CA SER A 102 0.27 -5.07 -24.07
C SER A 102 -0.81 -6.16 -23.83
N PRO A 103 -1.89 -6.26 -24.66
CA PRO A 103 -3.05 -7.12 -24.39
C PRO A 103 -2.74 -8.63 -24.31
N PHE A 104 -3.56 -9.30 -23.50
CA PHE A 104 -3.37 -10.60 -22.85
C PHE A 104 -3.62 -11.84 -23.73
N ASP A 105 -2.74 -12.84 -23.63
CA ASP A 105 -3.09 -14.26 -23.82
C ASP A 105 -3.22 -14.92 -22.43
N LEU A 106 -4.33 -15.65 -22.19
CA LEU A 106 -4.66 -16.25 -20.89
C LEU A 106 -4.67 -17.78 -20.95
N VAL A 107 -4.03 -18.38 -19.95
CA VAL A 107 -3.86 -19.82 -19.77
C VAL A 107 -4.50 -20.25 -18.44
N SER A 108 -5.31 -21.31 -18.44
CA SER A 108 -5.91 -21.91 -17.22
C SER A 108 -5.38 -23.33 -16.98
N ILE A 109 -5.28 -23.78 -15.72
CA ILE A 109 -4.75 -25.10 -15.29
C ILE A 109 -5.72 -25.85 -14.35
N SER A 110 -5.92 -27.16 -14.55
CA SER A 110 -6.66 -28.09 -13.66
C SER A 110 -5.81 -29.28 -13.20
N GLY A 111 -6.31 -30.19 -12.35
CA GLY A 111 -5.54 -31.35 -11.85
C GLY A 111 -6.41 -32.46 -11.24
N PRO A 112 -5.87 -33.67 -10.99
CA PRO A 112 -6.66 -34.86 -10.71
C PRO A 112 -7.11 -34.97 -9.24
N SER A 113 -8.34 -35.43 -9.07
CA SER A 113 -8.99 -35.71 -7.80
C SER A 113 -8.46 -36.99 -7.14
N SER A 114 -7.93 -36.90 -5.91
CA SER A 114 -8.40 -37.72 -4.79
C SER A 114 -7.74 -37.35 -3.44
N ALA A 115 -8.59 -37.37 -2.41
CA ALA A 115 -8.30 -37.29 -0.97
C ALA A 115 -8.33 -35.90 -0.29
N ASN A 116 -9.55 -35.56 0.14
CA ASN A 116 -9.94 -34.76 1.32
C ASN A 116 -9.56 -33.26 1.37
N GLY A 117 -10.53 -32.43 0.98
CA GLY A 117 -10.63 -31.00 1.35
C GLY A 117 -10.98 -30.07 0.19
N ILE A 118 -12.17 -30.25 -0.37
CA ILE A 118 -12.84 -29.48 -1.46
C ILE A 118 -12.81 -27.94 -1.16
N LEU A 119 -12.79 -26.94 -2.07
CA LEU A 119 -13.49 -26.70 -3.34
C LEU A 119 -12.78 -25.63 -4.20
N GLY A 120 -12.52 -25.98 -5.47
CA GLY A 120 -12.41 -25.03 -6.57
C GLY A 120 -13.20 -25.56 -7.77
N VAL A 121 -13.74 -24.67 -8.61
CA VAL A 121 -14.55 -25.03 -9.78
C VAL A 121 -13.67 -25.73 -10.82
N LEU A 122 -13.72 -27.06 -10.77
CA LEU A 122 -13.47 -27.96 -11.88
C LEU A 122 -14.80 -28.25 -12.57
N SER A 123 -14.89 -28.02 -13.88
CA SER A 123 -15.96 -28.57 -14.71
C SER A 123 -15.39 -29.69 -15.56
N THR A 124 -15.80 -30.94 -15.33
CA THR A 124 -15.47 -32.10 -16.18
C THR A 124 -16.33 -32.16 -17.47
N SER A 125 -16.98 -31.05 -17.80
CA SER A 125 -17.78 -30.86 -19.00
C SER A 125 -17.32 -29.56 -19.66
N PRO A 126 -17.29 -29.45 -21.00
CA PRO A 126 -17.08 -28.18 -21.66
C PRO A 126 -17.96 -27.12 -21.00
N LEU A 127 -17.34 -26.03 -20.52
CA LEU A 127 -18.07 -24.86 -20.04
C LEU A 127 -18.99 -24.43 -21.18
N PRO A 128 -20.31 -24.29 -20.95
CA PRO A 128 -21.18 -23.70 -21.95
C PRO A 128 -20.61 -22.34 -22.35
N ALA A 129 -20.60 -22.05 -23.65
CA ALA A 129 -20.21 -20.73 -24.13
C ALA A 129 -20.95 -19.65 -23.32
N GLN A 130 -20.20 -18.66 -22.81
CA GLN A 130 -20.70 -17.51 -22.01
C GLN A 130 -20.99 -17.77 -20.52
N THR A 131 -20.09 -18.47 -19.80
CA THR A 131 -20.16 -18.45 -18.32
C THR A 131 -19.26 -17.32 -17.79
N PRO A 132 -19.79 -16.29 -17.10
CA PRO A 132 -18.97 -15.25 -16.48
C PRO A 132 -18.12 -15.83 -15.37
N ILE A 133 -16.81 -15.59 -15.41
CA ILE A 133 -15.89 -15.92 -14.31
C ILE A 133 -15.47 -14.61 -13.65
N THR A 134 -15.67 -14.52 -12.33
CA THR A 134 -15.28 -13.35 -11.53
C THR A 134 -13.98 -13.65 -10.81
N PHE A 135 -12.92 -12.91 -11.11
CA PHE A 135 -11.67 -12.95 -10.37
C PHE A 135 -11.63 -11.81 -9.36
N THR A 136 -11.12 -12.10 -8.17
CA THR A 136 -10.84 -11.04 -7.18
C THR A 136 -9.38 -10.66 -7.35
N ASN A 137 -9.09 -9.37 -7.54
CA ASN A 137 -7.71 -8.94 -7.72
C ASN A 137 -6.94 -9.21 -6.42
N SER A 138 -5.86 -9.96 -6.51
CA SER A 138 -5.18 -10.50 -5.33
C SER A 138 -3.96 -9.70 -4.89
N GLY A 139 -3.71 -8.56 -5.53
CA GLY A 139 -2.76 -7.56 -5.07
C GLY A 139 -3.44 -6.22 -5.01
N THR A 140 -3.18 -5.45 -3.97
CA THR A 140 -3.46 -4.01 -3.92
C THR A 140 -2.51 -3.19 -4.78
N ALA A 141 -1.50 -3.82 -5.41
CA ALA A 141 -0.59 -3.14 -6.33
C ALA A 141 -1.42 -2.60 -7.51
N PRO A 142 -1.59 -1.27 -7.62
CA PRO A 142 -2.30 -0.67 -8.73
C PRO A 142 -1.59 -1.05 -10.03
N LEU A 143 -2.37 -1.34 -11.09
CA LEU A 143 -1.85 -1.42 -12.46
C LEU A 143 -1.01 -0.16 -12.72
N GLY A 144 0.28 -0.34 -13.03
CA GLY A 144 1.33 0.68 -13.10
C GLY A 144 0.80 2.11 -13.22
N THR A 145 0.70 2.79 -12.08
CA THR A 145 0.26 4.18 -12.02
C THR A 145 1.36 5.07 -12.56
N THR A 146 1.00 6.07 -13.34
CA THR A 146 1.92 7.12 -13.75
C THR A 146 2.59 7.69 -12.49
N PRO A 147 3.93 7.70 -12.40
CA PRO A 147 4.62 8.24 -11.25
C PRO A 147 4.15 9.66 -10.94
N GLY A 148 3.90 9.93 -9.67
CA GLY A 148 3.48 11.26 -9.22
C GLY A 148 4.53 12.33 -9.53
N SER A 149 4.12 13.59 -9.56
CA SER A 149 5.03 14.73 -9.69
C SER A 149 4.96 15.58 -8.43
N PHE A 150 6.11 16.08 -7.98
CA PHE A 150 6.27 16.81 -6.74
C PHE A 150 7.08 18.08 -6.99
N THR A 151 6.62 19.22 -6.48
CA THR A 151 7.47 20.41 -6.40
C THR A 151 8.20 20.37 -5.07
N VAL A 152 9.52 20.43 -5.12
CA VAL A 152 10.37 20.40 -3.92
C VAL A 152 11.21 21.66 -3.87
N GLN A 153 11.03 22.41 -2.79
CA GLN A 153 11.86 23.54 -2.44
C GLN A 153 12.80 23.11 -1.31
N ASP A 154 14.08 23.05 -1.63
CA ASP A 154 15.15 22.83 -0.66
C ASP A 154 15.55 24.18 -0.07
N GLN A 155 15.12 24.42 1.17
CA GLN A 155 15.33 25.68 1.88
C GLN A 155 16.77 25.81 2.37
N THR A 156 17.44 24.67 2.62
CA THR A 156 18.86 24.66 2.97
C THR A 156 19.71 25.19 1.81
N LYS A 157 19.39 24.79 0.58
CA LYS A 157 20.14 25.18 -0.62
C LYS A 157 19.54 26.39 -1.36
N GLY A 158 18.32 26.80 -1.04
CA GLY A 158 17.62 27.88 -1.72
C GLY A 158 17.22 27.53 -3.16
N THR A 159 16.94 26.25 -3.44
CA THR A 159 16.64 25.76 -4.79
C THR A 159 15.25 25.16 -4.87
N THR A 160 14.60 25.30 -6.03
CA THR A 160 13.32 24.64 -6.33
C THR A 160 13.48 23.73 -7.53
N ALA A 161 12.94 22.51 -7.43
CA ALA A 161 12.92 21.54 -8.51
C ALA A 161 11.56 20.86 -8.60
N THR A 162 11.25 20.33 -9.78
CA THR A 162 10.18 19.34 -9.94
C THR A 162 10.82 17.96 -9.96
N MET A 163 10.34 17.08 -9.09
CA MET A 163 10.80 15.70 -8.98
C MET A 163 9.67 14.74 -9.31
N THR A 164 9.99 13.71 -10.08
CA THR A 164 9.09 12.60 -10.34
C THR A 164 9.23 11.62 -9.17
N GLY A 165 8.11 11.19 -8.59
CA GLY A 165 8.09 10.13 -7.57
C GLY A 165 8.20 8.74 -8.19
N THR A 166 7.86 7.74 -7.40
CA THR A 166 7.74 6.34 -7.82
C THR A 166 6.31 5.85 -7.61
N ALA A 167 5.97 4.67 -8.14
CA ALA A 167 4.71 4.02 -7.81
C ALA A 167 4.75 3.56 -6.35
N TYR A 168 3.68 3.78 -5.60
CA TYR A 168 3.61 3.36 -4.21
C TYR A 168 3.51 1.83 -4.12
N THR A 169 4.37 1.21 -3.30
CA THR A 169 4.40 -0.25 -3.09
C THR A 169 4.16 -0.65 -1.63
N GLY A 170 3.89 0.31 -0.77
CA GLY A 170 3.68 0.09 0.66
C GLY A 170 2.31 -0.51 1.00
N PRO A 171 2.04 -0.74 2.30
CA PRO A 171 0.86 -1.47 2.76
C PRO A 171 -0.44 -0.66 2.75
N VAL A 172 -0.37 0.66 2.53
CA VAL A 172 -1.55 1.54 2.59
C VAL A 172 -2.32 1.47 1.26
N ALA A 173 -3.47 0.81 1.29
CA ALA A 173 -4.32 0.68 0.11
C ALA A 173 -4.77 2.04 -0.43
N GLY A 174 -4.90 2.14 -1.76
CA GLY A 174 -5.43 3.33 -2.45
C GLY A 174 -4.39 4.38 -2.81
N LEU A 175 -3.19 4.34 -2.22
CA LEU A 175 -2.07 5.18 -2.64
C LEU A 175 -1.52 4.70 -3.99
N THR A 176 -1.16 5.65 -4.84
CA THR A 176 -0.72 5.39 -6.22
C THR A 176 0.69 5.87 -6.50
N SER A 177 1.18 6.85 -5.75
CA SER A 177 2.52 7.41 -5.94
C SER A 177 3.21 7.70 -4.61
N GLU A 178 4.53 7.71 -4.63
CA GLU A 178 5.34 8.03 -3.46
C GLU A 178 6.49 8.98 -3.79
N PHE A 179 6.82 9.83 -2.83
CA PHE A 179 8.04 10.61 -2.78
C PHE A 179 8.72 10.31 -1.45
N VAL A 180 9.80 9.55 -1.48
CA VAL A 180 10.60 9.21 -0.29
C VAL A 180 11.99 9.78 -0.47
N THR A 181 12.44 10.58 0.49
CA THR A 181 13.80 11.12 0.47
C THR A 181 14.46 11.04 1.83
N ASN A 182 15.74 10.69 1.81
CA ASN A 182 16.59 10.61 2.98
C ASN A 182 17.55 11.80 2.97
N THR A 183 17.24 12.84 3.74
CA THR A 183 17.99 14.10 3.75
C THR A 183 18.05 14.74 5.13
N SER A 184 19.09 15.54 5.36
CA SER A 184 19.15 16.48 6.50
C SER A 184 18.69 17.89 6.11
N ASP A 185 18.35 18.11 4.84
CA ASP A 185 17.91 19.41 4.34
C ASP A 185 16.47 19.70 4.76
N ILE A 186 16.19 20.99 4.98
CA ILE A 186 14.83 21.51 5.24
C ILE A 186 14.11 21.56 3.90
N LEU A 187 13.09 20.73 3.73
CA LEU A 187 12.34 20.63 2.48
C LEU A 187 10.90 21.10 2.65
N ASN A 188 10.41 21.83 1.64
CA ASN A 188 8.97 22.00 1.40
C ASN A 188 8.57 21.19 0.17
N VAL A 189 7.75 20.17 0.36
CA VAL A 189 7.28 19.27 -0.69
C VAL A 189 5.80 19.52 -0.97
N THR A 190 5.44 19.75 -2.23
CA THR A 190 4.04 19.89 -2.68
C THR A 190 3.69 18.81 -3.69
N ALA A 191 2.66 18.02 -3.42
CA ALA A 191 2.14 17.03 -4.35
C ALA A 191 1.45 17.69 -5.55
N GLN A 192 1.64 17.13 -6.74
CA GLN A 192 0.90 17.50 -7.96
C GLN A 192 -0.08 16.40 -8.41
N THR A 193 -0.10 15.27 -7.71
CA THR A 193 -1.03 14.15 -7.95
C THR A 193 -1.70 13.68 -6.66
N PRO A 194 -2.98 13.25 -6.72
CA PRO A 194 -3.70 12.71 -5.57
C PRO A 194 -3.14 11.35 -5.14
N ASN A 195 -3.54 10.89 -3.95
CA ASN A 195 -3.22 9.57 -3.40
C ASN A 195 -1.71 9.33 -3.24
N SER A 196 -1.01 10.31 -2.67
CA SER A 196 0.45 10.30 -2.53
C SER A 196 0.91 9.90 -1.12
N PHE A 197 1.96 9.09 -1.05
CA PHE A 197 2.81 8.94 0.14
C PHE A 197 3.99 9.89 0.04
N ILE A 198 4.23 10.72 1.05
CA ILE A 198 5.36 11.65 1.08
C ILE A 198 6.12 11.46 2.39
N GLU A 199 7.38 11.05 2.30
CA GLU A 199 8.27 10.87 3.44
C GLU A 199 9.55 11.69 3.28
N ILE A 200 9.86 12.50 4.31
CA ILE A 200 11.12 13.23 4.44
C ILE A 200 11.81 12.71 5.70
N ALA A 201 12.66 11.69 5.53
CA ALA A 201 13.37 11.05 6.63
C ALA A 201 14.85 11.49 6.68
N PRO A 202 15.53 11.37 7.83
CA PRO A 202 16.99 11.50 7.87
C PRO A 202 17.67 10.36 7.09
N PRO A 203 18.92 10.57 6.61
CA PRO A 203 19.77 9.47 6.22
C PRO A 203 19.95 8.48 7.38
N PRO A 204 20.20 7.18 7.12
CA PRO A 204 20.47 6.22 8.17
C PRO A 204 21.59 6.69 9.13
N GLY A 205 21.25 6.83 10.41
CA GLY A 205 22.17 7.36 11.44
C GLY A 205 22.43 8.88 11.38
N GLY A 206 21.71 9.60 10.51
CA GLY A 206 21.74 11.05 10.37
C GLY A 206 20.78 11.76 11.32
N THR A 207 20.95 13.08 11.40
CA THR A 207 20.04 13.95 12.16
C THR A 207 18.82 14.29 11.32
N PRO A 208 17.59 14.18 11.86
CA PRO A 208 16.39 14.64 11.15
C PRO A 208 16.45 16.14 10.84
N PRO A 209 15.86 16.59 9.72
CA PRO A 209 15.69 18.01 9.45
C PRO A 209 15.04 18.72 10.64
N SER A 210 15.42 19.96 10.92
CA SER A 210 14.87 20.71 12.06
C SER A 210 13.41 21.09 11.85
N GLU A 211 13.04 21.34 10.60
CA GLU A 211 11.68 21.64 10.18
C GLU A 211 11.50 21.25 8.71
N CYS A 212 10.29 20.79 8.36
CA CYS A 212 9.92 20.46 6.99
C CYS A 212 8.45 20.85 6.74
N GLY A 213 8.12 21.08 5.47
CA GLY A 213 6.77 21.36 5.02
C GLY A 213 6.28 20.30 4.04
N ILE A 214 5.07 19.77 4.23
CA ILE A 214 4.42 18.92 3.23
C ILE A 214 3.02 19.45 2.93
N ASN A 215 2.73 19.67 1.65
CA ASN A 215 1.49 20.27 1.18
C ASN A 215 0.80 19.39 0.12
N VAL A 216 -0.43 18.99 0.41
CA VAL A 216 -1.32 18.28 -0.52
C VAL A 216 -2.61 19.06 -0.81
N SER A 217 -2.69 20.35 -0.43
CA SER A 217 -3.89 21.20 -0.56
C SER A 217 -4.37 21.42 -2.00
N ALA A 218 -3.49 21.23 -2.98
CA ALA A 218 -3.79 21.41 -4.40
C ALA A 218 -4.28 20.12 -5.07
N VAL A 219 -4.25 18.99 -4.36
CA VAL A 219 -4.64 17.68 -4.88
C VAL A 219 -5.76 17.09 -4.01
N ASN A 220 -6.58 16.24 -4.61
CA ASN A 220 -7.61 15.49 -3.88
C ASN A 220 -7.03 14.13 -3.42
N GLY A 221 -7.90 13.21 -3.00
CA GLY A 221 -7.53 11.84 -2.67
C GLY A 221 -7.04 11.70 -1.24
N ASN A 222 -6.68 10.47 -0.88
CA ASN A 222 -6.23 10.16 0.47
C ASN A 222 -4.71 10.18 0.48
N ASN A 223 -4.09 11.12 1.17
CA ASN A 223 -2.64 11.25 1.18
C ASN A 223 -2.04 10.85 2.53
N VAL A 224 -0.77 10.49 2.52
CA VAL A 224 0.00 10.19 3.73
C VAL A 224 1.24 11.07 3.75
N LEU A 225 1.38 11.86 4.81
CA LEU A 225 2.42 12.87 4.97
C LEU A 225 3.24 12.54 6.21
N ASP A 226 4.52 12.26 6.03
CA ASP A 226 5.47 11.93 7.07
C ASP A 226 6.73 12.80 6.92
N ALA A 227 6.85 13.86 7.72
CA ALA A 227 8.08 14.66 7.76
C ALA A 227 9.01 14.22 8.92
N TYR A 228 8.82 12.98 9.40
CA TYR A 228 9.60 12.36 10.45
C TYR A 228 9.46 13.08 11.80
N ALA A 229 10.57 13.47 12.43
CA ALA A 229 10.65 14.08 13.75
C ALA A 229 10.79 15.61 13.66
N ASN A 230 10.84 16.29 14.82
CA ASN A 230 10.95 17.75 14.97
C ASN A 230 9.73 18.53 14.44
N SER A 231 9.81 19.87 14.42
CA SER A 231 8.68 20.73 14.12
C SER A 231 8.33 20.72 12.64
N ASN A 232 7.13 20.29 12.27
CA ASN A 232 6.72 20.19 10.86
C ASN A 232 5.50 21.03 10.52
N PHE A 233 5.35 21.42 9.26
CA PHE A 233 4.19 22.15 8.77
C PHE A 233 3.46 21.33 7.69
N TYR A 234 2.28 20.82 8.05
CA TYR A 234 1.47 20.02 7.16
C TYR A 234 0.29 20.82 6.62
N THR A 235 -0.02 20.66 5.33
CA THR A 235 -1.23 21.21 4.73
C THR A 235 -2.02 20.10 4.04
N GLY A 236 -3.17 19.77 4.62
CA GLY A 236 -4.13 18.80 4.08
C GLY A 236 -4.83 19.26 2.81
N GLY A 237 -5.33 18.27 2.08
CA GLY A 237 -6.10 18.32 0.86
C GLY A 237 -7.59 18.42 1.13
N THR A 238 -8.38 17.86 0.21
CA THR A 238 -9.84 17.74 0.36
C THR A 238 -10.31 16.31 0.58
N GLY A 239 -9.41 15.32 0.50
CA GLY A 239 -9.69 13.92 0.79
C GLY A 239 -9.21 13.54 2.18
N THR A 240 -9.26 12.27 2.54
CA THR A 240 -8.89 11.84 3.90
C THR A 240 -7.39 11.68 4.02
N ASP A 241 -6.76 12.58 4.77
CA ASP A 241 -5.30 12.62 4.92
C ASP A 241 -4.84 12.01 6.26
N GLN A 242 -3.66 11.39 6.22
CA GLN A 242 -2.95 10.88 7.38
C GLN A 242 -1.63 11.63 7.54
N PHE A 243 -1.46 12.28 8.68
CA PHE A 243 -0.23 12.96 9.07
C PHE A 243 0.52 12.10 10.09
N TYR A 244 1.83 11.99 9.96
CA TYR A 244 2.70 11.29 10.90
C TYR A 244 3.70 12.25 11.52
N GLU A 245 3.94 12.07 12.81
CA GLU A 245 5.00 12.75 13.56
C GLU A 245 5.71 11.69 14.40
N ASP A 246 7.00 11.49 14.16
CA ASP A 246 7.80 10.56 14.93
C ASP A 246 8.44 11.21 16.15
N THR A 247 7.82 11.00 17.32
CA THR A 247 8.33 11.59 18.57
C THR A 247 9.41 10.75 19.25
N ARG A 248 9.68 9.54 18.75
CA ARG A 248 10.61 8.57 19.38
C ARG A 248 12.06 9.00 19.26
N THR A 249 12.38 9.82 18.26
CA THR A 249 13.75 10.28 17.97
C THR A 249 13.94 11.78 18.23
N LEU A 250 13.04 12.42 18.99
CA LEU A 250 13.18 13.83 19.32
C LEU A 250 14.46 14.08 20.11
N THR A 251 15.18 15.13 19.73
CA THR A 251 16.37 15.62 20.44
C THR A 251 16.12 16.94 21.17
N GLY A 252 14.97 17.56 20.92
CA GLY A 252 14.47 18.78 21.54
C GLY A 252 12.96 18.88 21.34
N ASN A 253 12.31 19.83 22.03
CA ASN A 253 10.87 19.96 21.94
C ASN A 253 10.44 20.23 20.49
N SER A 254 9.43 19.52 20.00
CA SER A 254 8.86 19.75 18.68
C SER A 254 7.52 20.46 18.75
N TRP A 255 7.19 21.15 17.66
CA TRP A 255 5.92 21.79 17.46
C TRP A 255 5.49 21.73 15.99
N SER A 256 4.56 20.83 15.69
CA SER A 256 4.01 20.69 14.34
C SER A 256 2.68 21.43 14.18
N THR A 257 2.43 21.98 13.01
CA THR A 257 1.16 22.66 12.66
C THR A 257 0.50 21.94 11.50
N VAL A 258 -0.77 21.59 11.64
CA VAL A 258 -1.58 20.99 10.57
C VAL A 258 -2.64 22.00 10.15
N VAL A 259 -2.61 22.38 8.87
CA VAL A 259 -3.60 23.24 8.21
C VAL A 259 -4.50 22.39 7.33
N ASN A 260 -5.75 22.82 7.16
CA ASN A 260 -6.80 22.08 6.45
C ASN A 260 -7.11 20.70 7.03
N PHE A 261 -6.84 20.49 8.32
CA PHE A 261 -7.31 19.29 9.02
C PHE A 261 -8.85 19.29 9.01
N HIS A 262 -9.48 18.20 8.59
CA HIS A 262 -10.94 18.10 8.50
C HIS A 262 -11.45 16.69 8.76
N SER A 263 -12.78 16.54 8.76
CA SER A 263 -13.45 15.25 8.98
C SER A 263 -12.87 14.15 8.09
N GLY A 264 -12.55 13.01 8.69
CA GLY A 264 -11.84 11.89 8.07
C GLY A 264 -10.35 11.86 8.41
N ASP A 265 -9.71 13.02 8.62
CA ASP A 265 -8.27 13.10 8.76
C ASP A 265 -7.77 12.53 10.10
N ASN A 266 -6.49 12.17 10.10
CA ASN A 266 -5.81 11.64 11.27
C ASN A 266 -4.41 12.25 11.38
N ILE A 267 -4.00 12.67 12.58
CA ILE A 267 -2.58 12.79 12.90
C ILE A 267 -2.19 11.72 13.91
N THR A 268 -1.10 11.02 13.63
CA THR A 268 -0.55 9.98 14.51
C THR A 268 0.82 10.41 15.02
N LEU A 269 0.94 10.49 16.33
CA LEU A 269 2.17 10.79 17.06
C LEU A 269 2.80 9.48 17.53
N TRP A 270 3.86 9.04 16.87
CA TRP A 270 4.54 7.79 17.21
C TRP A 270 5.37 7.96 18.48
N GLY A 271 5.31 6.99 19.39
CA GLY A 271 6.02 7.02 20.67
C GLY A 271 5.25 7.70 21.80
N VAL A 272 4.14 8.38 21.52
CA VAL A 272 3.29 8.99 22.55
C VAL A 272 2.35 7.93 23.13
N THR A 273 2.42 7.74 24.45
CA THR A 273 1.57 6.79 25.20
C THR A 273 0.88 7.48 26.36
N ALA A 274 -0.25 6.92 26.82
CA ALA A 274 -0.97 7.46 27.97
C ALA A 274 -0.20 7.31 29.30
N THR A 275 0.84 6.46 29.35
CA THR A 275 1.68 6.26 30.54
C THR A 275 2.90 7.18 30.54
N ASP A 276 3.43 7.47 29.37
CA ASP A 276 4.70 8.20 29.22
C ASP A 276 4.48 9.68 28.96
N PHE A 277 3.27 10.08 28.52
CA PHE A 277 2.91 11.45 28.23
C PHE A 277 1.57 11.84 28.83
N THR A 278 1.47 13.11 29.26
CA THR A 278 0.22 13.75 29.65
C THR A 278 -0.13 14.83 28.63
N PRO A 279 -1.29 14.73 27.95
CA PRO A 279 -1.76 15.81 27.08
C PRO A 279 -2.07 17.08 27.89
N ASN A 280 -1.47 18.20 27.49
CA ASN A 280 -1.75 19.54 28.02
C ASN A 280 -2.26 20.43 26.89
N TRP A 281 -3.56 20.65 26.84
CA TRP A 281 -4.18 21.53 25.85
C TRP A 281 -4.08 22.98 26.28
N ILE A 282 -3.28 23.76 25.56
CA ILE A 282 -2.91 25.12 25.97
C ILE A 282 -3.81 26.21 25.39
N GLY A 283 -4.70 25.86 24.45
CA GLY A 283 -5.74 26.75 23.91
C GLY A 283 -5.75 26.82 22.39
N ASP A 284 -6.48 27.83 21.87
CA ASP A 284 -6.91 27.89 20.46
C ASP A 284 -6.22 28.99 19.63
N THR A 285 -5.28 29.71 20.25
CA THR A 285 -4.62 30.89 19.67
C THR A 285 -3.14 30.66 19.37
N TYR A 286 -2.66 29.43 19.55
CA TYR A 286 -1.28 29.05 19.29
C TYR A 286 -1.14 28.41 17.91
N GLY A 287 0.09 28.30 17.42
CA GLY A 287 0.44 27.84 16.07
C GLY A 287 1.26 28.88 15.30
N ALA A 288 1.63 28.52 14.07
CA ALA A 288 2.29 29.46 13.16
C ALA A 288 1.36 30.62 12.77
N ALA A 289 1.95 31.74 12.35
CA ALA A 289 1.19 32.91 11.91
C ALA A 289 0.26 32.55 10.73
N GLY A 290 -1.03 32.83 10.86
CA GLY A 290 -2.05 32.47 9.87
C GLY A 290 -2.57 31.03 9.96
N ALA A 291 -2.04 30.22 10.88
CA ALA A 291 -2.39 28.81 11.08
C ALA A 291 -2.59 28.50 12.58
N THR A 292 -3.33 29.36 13.28
CA THR A 292 -3.62 29.17 14.71
C THR A 292 -4.80 28.22 14.94
N GLY A 293 -4.78 27.49 16.05
CA GLY A 293 -5.91 26.66 16.46
C GLY A 293 -5.64 25.89 17.74
N LEU A 294 -6.46 24.86 17.97
CA LEU A 294 -6.36 23.96 19.11
C LEU A 294 -4.95 23.36 19.18
N THR A 295 -4.27 23.61 20.30
CA THR A 295 -2.89 23.16 20.48
C THR A 295 -2.74 22.27 21.69
N GLY A 296 -2.22 21.07 21.46
CA GLY A 296 -1.86 20.09 22.49
C GLY A 296 -0.35 20.02 22.64
N VAL A 297 0.13 20.14 23.87
CA VAL A 297 1.51 19.86 24.27
C VAL A 297 1.52 18.53 25.02
N PHE A 298 2.19 17.52 24.48
CA PHE A 298 2.33 16.21 25.10
C PHE A 298 3.55 16.23 25.99
N VAL A 299 3.32 16.40 27.29
CA VAL A 299 4.38 16.57 28.30
C VAL A 299 4.82 15.20 28.78
N PRO A 300 6.11 14.84 28.66
CA PRO A 300 6.58 13.54 29.10
C PRO A 300 6.63 13.43 30.63
N THR A 301 6.36 12.24 31.15
CA THR A 301 6.46 11.94 32.59
C THR A 301 7.91 11.77 33.04
N THR A 302 8.82 11.47 32.11
CA THR A 302 10.26 11.33 32.37
C THR A 302 10.97 12.66 32.14
N ALA A 303 11.64 13.16 33.19
CA ALA A 303 12.42 14.39 33.10
C ALA A 303 13.53 14.28 32.04
N GLY A 304 13.68 15.33 31.22
CA GLY A 304 14.69 15.40 30.16
C GLY A 304 14.27 14.74 28.84
N HIS A 305 13.12 14.07 28.78
CA HIS A 305 12.53 13.69 27.51
C HIS A 305 11.91 14.95 26.84
N PRO A 306 12.05 15.14 25.51
CA PRO A 306 11.43 16.26 24.83
C PRO A 306 9.90 16.21 24.81
N GLU A 307 9.28 17.39 24.78
CA GLU A 307 7.85 17.57 24.51
C GLU A 307 7.57 17.44 23.01
N ALA A 308 6.42 16.86 22.66
CA ALA A 308 5.87 16.93 21.31
C ALA A 308 4.63 17.81 21.34
N SER A 309 4.50 18.74 20.39
CA SER A 309 3.33 19.63 20.32
C SER A 309 2.70 19.59 18.94
N VAL A 310 1.38 19.67 18.89
CA VAL A 310 0.62 19.80 17.64
C VAL A 310 -0.39 20.94 17.75
N THR A 311 -0.43 21.78 16.72
CA THR A 311 -1.54 22.71 16.46
C THR A 311 -2.41 22.18 15.33
N LEU A 312 -3.71 22.03 15.58
CA LEU A 312 -4.72 21.78 14.56
C LEU A 312 -5.40 23.10 14.20
N ALA A 313 -4.98 23.71 13.10
CA ALA A 313 -5.43 25.04 12.72
C ALA A 313 -6.95 25.06 12.49
N GLY A 314 -7.64 26.07 13.04
CA GLY A 314 -9.09 26.22 12.94
C GLY A 314 -9.92 25.41 13.94
N PHE A 315 -9.36 24.40 14.60
CA PHE A 315 -10.00 23.71 15.72
C PHE A 315 -9.94 24.51 17.02
N LYS A 316 -10.81 24.17 17.97
CA LYS A 316 -10.96 24.82 19.27
C LYS A 316 -11.04 23.81 20.42
N MET A 317 -10.83 24.26 21.64
CA MET A 317 -10.96 23.45 22.87
C MET A 317 -12.31 22.74 22.96
N ALA A 318 -13.38 23.37 22.49
CA ALA A 318 -14.71 22.78 22.48
C ALA A 318 -14.79 21.51 21.62
N ASP A 319 -13.99 21.44 20.55
CA ASP A 319 -14.01 20.34 19.58
C ASP A 319 -13.50 19.00 20.17
N LEU A 320 -12.78 19.06 21.30
CA LEU A 320 -12.38 17.88 22.09
C LEU A 320 -13.56 17.22 22.82
N THR A 321 -14.66 17.95 23.01
CA THR A 321 -15.80 17.50 23.83
C THR A 321 -17.12 17.44 23.07
N ASP A 322 -17.22 18.11 21.92
CA ASP A 322 -18.42 18.10 21.08
C ASP A 322 -18.49 16.91 20.10
N GLY A 323 -17.45 16.07 20.11
CA GLY A 323 -17.37 14.88 19.28
C GLY A 323 -16.77 15.13 17.89
N LYS A 324 -16.18 16.29 17.60
CA LYS A 324 -15.41 16.50 16.36
C LYS A 324 -14.01 15.91 16.40
N LEU A 325 -13.41 15.79 17.57
CA LEU A 325 -12.10 15.16 17.72
C LEU A 325 -12.18 13.94 18.64
N THR A 326 -11.49 12.87 18.25
CA THR A 326 -11.30 11.67 19.05
C THR A 326 -9.81 11.41 19.24
N LEU A 327 -9.39 11.16 20.49
CA LEU A 327 -8.03 10.73 20.81
C LEU A 327 -8.02 9.23 21.11
N THR A 328 -7.16 8.48 20.41
CA THR A 328 -7.02 7.03 20.61
C THR A 328 -5.55 6.65 20.75
N TYR A 329 -5.22 5.97 21.84
CA TYR A 329 -3.89 5.36 22.00
C TYR A 329 -3.91 3.95 21.41
N GLY A 330 -2.79 3.55 20.79
CA GLY A 330 -2.65 2.23 20.20
C GLY A 330 -1.22 1.72 20.21
N GLN A 331 -1.08 0.50 19.71
CA GLN A 331 0.20 -0.14 19.44
C GLN A 331 0.07 -0.96 18.16
N THR A 332 1.04 -0.84 17.25
CA THR A 332 1.06 -1.70 16.05
C THR A 332 1.33 -3.16 16.43
N ALA A 333 1.02 -4.08 15.52
CA ALA A 333 1.41 -5.46 15.71
C ALA A 333 2.95 -5.58 15.76
N ALA A 334 3.45 -6.47 16.61
CA ALA A 334 4.84 -6.89 16.57
C ALA A 334 5.12 -7.62 15.25
N THR A 335 6.23 -7.30 14.58
CA THR A 335 6.63 -7.90 13.31
C THR A 335 8.09 -8.35 13.38
N ASN A 336 8.39 -9.55 12.88
CA ASN A 336 9.76 -10.10 12.82
C ASN A 336 10.53 -10.07 14.15
N GLY A 337 9.83 -10.26 15.28
CA GLY A 337 10.43 -10.23 16.61
C GLY A 337 10.71 -8.82 17.15
N ALA A 338 10.45 -7.76 16.39
CA ALA A 338 10.46 -6.39 16.88
C ALA A 338 9.15 -6.07 17.62
N PRO A 339 9.19 -5.36 18.75
CA PRO A 339 7.98 -4.92 19.44
C PRO A 339 7.18 -3.96 18.57
N GLY A 340 5.86 -3.98 18.75
CA GLY A 340 4.97 -3.01 18.13
C GLY A 340 5.28 -1.58 18.57
N SER A 341 5.09 -0.62 17.68
CA SER A 341 5.26 0.80 17.94
C SER A 341 4.00 1.37 18.59
N THR A 342 4.15 2.01 19.73
CA THR A 342 3.06 2.73 20.40
C THR A 342 2.80 4.06 19.75
N TYR A 343 1.57 4.56 19.84
CA TYR A 343 1.18 5.82 19.25
C TYR A 343 -0.07 6.42 19.91
N LEU A 344 -0.25 7.73 19.69
CA LEU A 344 -1.50 8.45 19.87
C LEU A 344 -2.00 8.91 18.50
N THR A 345 -3.26 8.63 18.18
CA THR A 345 -3.94 9.20 17.01
C THR A 345 -4.97 10.23 17.47
N ILE A 346 -4.97 11.39 16.82
CA ILE A 346 -6.03 12.39 16.90
C ILE A 346 -6.80 12.33 15.57
N HIS A 347 -8.06 11.93 15.64
CA HIS A 347 -8.95 11.80 14.49
C HIS A 347 -9.99 12.92 14.48
N ALA A 348 -10.23 13.50 13.31
CA ALA A 348 -11.37 14.39 13.07
C ALA A 348 -12.58 13.60 12.57
N ASN A 349 -13.67 13.59 13.35
CA ASN A 349 -14.88 12.79 13.09
C ASN A 349 -15.82 13.41 12.05
#